data_AF-A0A1Z8R9D2-F1
#
_entry.id   AF-A0A1Z8R9D2-F1
#
_cell.length_a   1.000
_cell.length_b   1.000
_cell.length_c   1.000
_cell.angle_alpha   90.00
_cell.angle_beta   90.00
_cell.angle_gamma   90.00
#
_symmetry.space_group_name_H-M   'P 1'
#
loop_
_entity.id
_entity.type
_entity.pdbx_description
1 polymer ?
#
loop_
_entity_poly.entity_id
_entity_poly.type
_entity_poly.pdbx_seq_one_letter_code
_entity_poly.pdbx_strand_id
1 'polypeptide(L)'
;KFWLNERKKWRRGLQDAALLEFGDRFEETPKGKLYIHVPEISEIRKALKQIGFVVEKDVLRSKIATESKLVNEYSDECRFWVARKPG
;
A
#
# COMPACT_ATOMS: atom_id res chain seq x y z
N LYS A 1 10.48 3.96 2.75
CA LYS A 1 11.65 3.05 2.74
C LYS A 1 11.31 1.68 2.11
N PHE A 2 10.18 1.07 2.46
CA PHE A 2 9.72 -0.21 1.90
C PHE A 2 9.88 -0.33 0.37
N TRP A 3 9.18 0.50 -0.41
CA TRP A 3 9.16 0.40 -1.87
C TRP A 3 10.53 0.49 -2.56
N LEU A 4 11.44 1.29 -2.01
CA LEU A 4 12.79 1.42 -2.53
C LEU A 4 13.59 0.12 -2.31
N ASN A 5 13.43 -0.52 -1.15
CA ASN A 5 14.10 -1.78 -0.85
C ASN A 5 13.47 -2.92 -1.64
N GLU A 6 12.15 -2.95 -1.73
CA GLU A 6 11.43 -3.97 -2.48
C GLU A 6 11.82 -3.94 -3.97
N ARG A 7 11.82 -2.75 -4.57
CA ARG A 7 12.25 -2.58 -5.96
C ARG A 7 13.69 -3.03 -6.20
N LYS A 8 14.59 -2.86 -5.21
CA LYS A 8 15.97 -3.36 -5.29
C LYS A 8 16.05 -4.89 -5.24
N LYS A 9 15.25 -5.54 -4.38
CA LYS A 9 15.19 -7.01 -4.29
C LYS A 9 14.70 -7.62 -5.59
N TRP A 10 13.53 -7.16 -6.06
CA TRP A 10 12.88 -7.68 -7.27
C TRP A 10 13.73 -7.48 -8.53
N ARG A 11 14.39 -6.32 -8.67
CA ARG A 11 15.31 -6.08 -9.80
C ARG A 11 16.48 -7.06 -9.83
N ARG A 12 16.93 -7.53 -8.67
CA ARG A 12 18.06 -8.46 -8.54
C ARG A 12 17.63 -9.93 -8.51
N GLY A 13 16.34 -10.23 -8.59
CA GLY A 13 15.84 -11.60 -8.43
C GLY A 13 16.00 -12.13 -7.00
N LEU A 14 16.11 -11.24 -6.00
CA LEU A 14 16.34 -11.57 -4.58
C LEU A 14 15.07 -11.43 -3.73
N GLN A 15 13.91 -11.31 -4.37
CA GLN A 15 12.63 -11.41 -3.68
C GLN A 15 12.43 -12.84 -3.16
N ASP A 16 11.61 -12.98 -2.12
CA ASP A 16 11.21 -14.30 -1.64
C ASP A 16 10.43 -15.02 -2.76
N ALA A 17 10.83 -16.24 -3.10
CA ALA A 17 10.24 -17.03 -4.17
C ALA A 17 8.80 -17.45 -3.89
N ALA A 18 8.34 -17.35 -2.63
CA ALA A 18 6.95 -17.57 -2.26
C ALA A 18 6.04 -16.38 -2.60
N LEU A 19 6.59 -15.20 -2.91
CA LEU A 19 5.83 -14.01 -3.29
C LEU A 19 5.54 -14.03 -4.79
N LEU A 20 4.29 -13.80 -5.17
CA LEU A 20 3.82 -13.96 -6.55
C LEU A 20 3.90 -12.63 -7.32
N GLU A 21 3.57 -11.53 -6.66
CA GLU A 21 3.43 -10.20 -7.22
C GLU A 21 4.28 -9.17 -6.46
N PHE A 22 4.69 -8.12 -7.18
CA PHE A 22 5.45 -7.03 -6.58
C PHE A 22 4.59 -6.31 -5.53
N GLY A 23 5.10 -6.20 -4.31
CA GLY A 23 4.36 -5.61 -3.19
C GLY A 23 3.70 -6.62 -2.27
N ASP A 24 3.69 -7.91 -2.64
CA ASP A 24 3.33 -9.00 -1.73
C ASP A 24 4.27 -9.08 -0.54
N ARG A 25 3.71 -9.47 0.61
CA ARG A 25 4.46 -9.72 1.84
C ARG A 25 3.86 -10.88 2.61
N PHE A 26 4.75 -11.63 3.24
CA PHE A 26 4.43 -12.58 4.30
C PHE A 26 5.05 -12.11 5.61
N GLU A 27 4.26 -12.13 6.67
CA GLU A 27 4.71 -11.82 8.02
C GLU A 27 4.19 -12.89 8.99
N GLU A 28 5.08 -13.45 9.82
CA GLU A 28 4.69 -14.32 10.93
C GLU A 28 4.12 -13.46 12.05
N THR A 29 2.90 -13.77 12.49
CA THR A 29 2.26 -13.07 13.61
C THR A 29 1.90 -14.07 14.71
N PRO A 30 1.64 -13.63 15.95
CA PRO A 30 1.15 -14.51 17.02
C PRO A 30 -0.17 -15.24 16.67
N LYS A 31 -0.92 -14.76 15.67
CA LYS A 31 -2.18 -15.35 15.20
C LYS A 31 -1.99 -16.25 13.96
N GLY A 32 -0.75 -16.49 13.54
CA GLY A 32 -0.40 -17.23 12.34
C GLY A 32 0.18 -16.34 11.23
N LYS A 33 0.35 -16.94 10.05
CA LYS A 33 0.92 -16.27 8.88
C LYS A 33 -0.05 -15.24 8.29
N LEU A 34 0.41 -14.00 8.19
CA LEU A 34 -0.28 -12.92 7.53
C LEU A 34 0.28 -12.76 6.12
N TYR A 35 -0.61 -12.82 5.13
CA TYR A 35 -0.31 -12.46 3.76
C TYR A 35 -1.00 -11.15 3.41
N ILE A 36 -0.24 -10.19 2.88
CA ILE A 36 -0.77 -8.90 2.43
C ILE A 36 -0.15 -8.56 1.08
N HIS A 37 -0.99 -8.18 0.12
CA HIS A 37 -0.55 -7.43 -1.04
C HIS A 37 -0.64 -5.94 -0.74
N VAL A 38 0.49 -5.24 -0.74
CA VAL A 38 0.52 -3.78 -0.64
C VAL A 38 0.62 -3.24 -2.06
N PRO A 39 -0.43 -2.58 -2.61
CA PRO A 39 -0.43 -2.15 -4.00
C PRO A 39 0.35 -0.85 -4.20
N GLU A 40 0.97 -0.69 -5.36
CA GLU A 40 1.50 0.59 -5.81
C GLU A 40 0.35 1.59 -6.06
N ILE A 41 0.65 2.88 -5.92
CA ILE A 41 -0.30 3.98 -6.16
C ILE A 41 -0.87 3.90 -7.59
N SER A 42 -0.04 3.52 -8.57
CA SER A 42 -0.44 3.32 -9.97
C SER A 42 -1.44 2.19 -10.16
N GLU A 43 -1.33 1.12 -9.37
CA GLU A 43 -2.23 -0.03 -9.45
C GLU A 43 -3.63 0.36 -8.99
N ILE A 44 -3.75 1.05 -7.85
CA ILE A 44 -5.02 1.57 -7.35
C ILE A 44 -5.64 2.56 -8.36
N ARG A 45 -4.84 3.48 -8.90
CA ARG A 45 -5.32 4.45 -9.92
C ARG A 45 -5.82 3.75 -11.17
N LYS A 46 -5.11 2.73 -11.65
CA LYS A 46 -5.51 1.94 -12.82
C LYS A 46 -6.81 1.18 -12.54
N ALA A 47 -6.91 0.50 -11.40
CA ALA A 47 -8.09 -0.25 -11.00
C ALA A 47 -9.32 0.67 -10.94
N LEU A 48 -9.24 1.80 -10.23
CA LEU A 48 -10.32 2.78 -10.14
C LEU A 48 -10.74 3.31 -11.52
N LYS A 49 -9.76 3.64 -12.38
CA LYS A 49 -10.05 4.09 -13.75
C LYS A 49 -10.77 3.02 -14.57
N GLN A 50 -10.35 1.76 -14.48
CA GLN A 50 -10.94 0.65 -15.23
C GLN A 50 -12.42 0.42 -14.88
N ILE A 51 -12.81 0.67 -13.63
CA ILE A 51 -14.21 0.56 -13.19
C ILE A 51 -14.99 1.88 -13.33
N GLY A 52 -14.44 2.86 -14.04
CA GLY A 52 -15.11 4.12 -14.38
C GLY A 52 -15.06 5.19 -13.28
N PHE A 53 -14.15 5.09 -12.32
CA PHE A 53 -13.94 6.16 -11.33
C PHE A 53 -12.84 7.12 -11.77
N VAL A 54 -12.95 8.36 -11.32
CA VAL A 54 -11.92 9.38 -11.39
C VAL A 54 -11.35 9.59 -9.99
N VAL A 55 -10.03 9.51 -9.85
CA VAL A 55 -9.34 9.84 -8.60
C VAL A 55 -9.19 11.35 -8.50
N GLU A 56 -9.86 11.95 -7.52
CA GLU A 56 -9.83 13.39 -7.28
C GLU A 56 -8.66 13.77 -6.36
N LYS A 57 -8.39 12.94 -5.35
CA LYS A 57 -7.30 13.16 -4.40
C LYS A 57 -6.84 11.85 -3.79
N ASP A 58 -5.56 11.79 -3.46
CA ASP A 58 -5.03 10.83 -2.51
C ASP A 58 -4.01 11.52 -1.59
N VAL A 59 -3.99 11.13 -0.33
CA VAL A 59 -3.18 11.81 0.68
C VAL A 59 -2.74 10.82 1.76
N LEU A 60 -1.48 10.95 2.21
CA LEU A 60 -0.97 10.17 3.33
C LEU A 60 -1.61 10.63 4.63
N ARG A 61 -1.86 9.71 5.56
CA ARG A 61 -2.42 10.00 6.88
C ARG A 61 -1.67 11.14 7.57
N SER A 62 -0.34 11.07 7.62
CA SER A 62 0.52 12.10 8.23
C SER A 62 0.48 13.47 7.57
N LYS A 63 -0.14 13.60 6.38
CA LYS A 63 -0.35 14.87 5.68
C LYS A 63 -1.75 15.45 5.90
N ILE A 64 -2.67 14.71 6.53
CA ILE A 64 -4.03 15.17 6.80
C ILE A 64 -4.07 15.94 8.12
N ALA A 65 -3.46 15.39 9.18
CA ALA A 65 -3.50 15.98 10.51
C ALA A 65 -2.29 15.55 11.33
N THR A 66 -2.00 16.32 12.37
CA THR A 66 -1.08 15.90 13.44
C THR A 66 -1.83 14.99 14.39
N GLU A 67 -1.38 13.74 14.52
CA GLU A 67 -2.03 12.75 15.37
C GLU A 67 -1.31 12.55 16.71
N SER A 68 -2.04 11.97 17.67
CA SER A 68 -1.48 11.69 18.99
C SER A 68 -0.34 10.69 18.90
N LYS A 69 0.53 10.70 19.92
CA LYS A 69 1.64 9.75 20.03
C LYS A 69 1.16 8.29 19.93
N LEU A 70 0.08 7.95 20.64
CA LEU A 70 -0.51 6.62 20.63
C LEU A 70 -0.89 6.16 19.21
N VAL A 71 -1.51 7.03 18.42
CA VAL A 71 -1.92 6.70 17.05
C VAL A 71 -0.70 6.51 16.14
N ASN A 72 0.32 7.34 16.28
CA ASN A 72 1.56 7.22 15.51
C ASN A 72 2.39 5.98 15.86
N GLU A 73 2.29 5.47 17.09
CA GLU A 73 2.96 4.26 17.53
C GLU A 73 2.21 2.99 17.12
N TYR A 74 0.88 3.04 17.10
CA TYR A 74 0.06 1.87 16.80
C TYR A 74 -0.24 1.70 15.30
N SER A 75 -0.47 2.80 14.59
CA SER A 75 -0.98 2.77 13.22
C SER A 75 0.12 2.94 12.20
N ASP A 76 0.09 2.14 11.14
CA ASP A 76 0.96 2.34 9.99
C ASP A 76 0.63 3.63 9.23
N GLU A 77 1.57 4.07 8.40
CA GLU A 77 1.31 5.13 7.43
C GLU A 77 0.40 4.58 6.32
N CYS A 78 -0.82 5.10 6.23
CA CYS A 78 -1.80 4.71 5.22
C CYS A 78 -2.10 5.87 4.26
N ARG A 79 -2.73 5.54 3.13
CA ARG A 79 -3.14 6.51 2.11
C ARG A 79 -4.65 6.51 1.99
N PHE A 80 -5.24 7.69 2.17
CA PHE A 80 -6.65 7.92 1.94
C PHE A 80 -6.87 8.31 0.48
N TRP A 81 -7.97 7.83 -0.09
CA TRP A 81 -8.35 8.05 -1.49
C TRP A 81 -9.74 8.67 -1.55
N VAL A 82 -9.88 9.70 -2.39
CA VAL A 82 -11.15 10.30 -2.76
C VAL A 82 -11.35 10.04 -4.25
N ALA A 83 -12.35 9.23 -4.57
CA ALA A 83 -12.68 8.87 -5.94
C ALA A 83 -14.17 9.07 -6.20
N ARG A 84 -14.49 9.58 -7.39
CA ARG A 84 -15.85 9.86 -7.82
C ARG A 84 -16.17 9.03 -9.05
N LYS A 85 -17.37 8.45 -9.10
CA LYS A 85 -17.93 7.87 -10.32
C LYS A 85 -18.66 8.98 -11.10
N PRO A 86 -18.24 9.31 -12.33
CA PRO A 86 -19.00 10.20 -13.19
C PRO A 86 -20.40 9.61 -13.44
N GLY A 87 -21.43 10.46 -13.41
CA GLY A 87 -22.79 10.11 -13.80
C GLY A 87 -22.96 10.09 -15.31
#